data_AF-A0A9E3DU32-F1
#
_entry.id   AF-A0A9E3DU32-F1
#
_cell.length_a   1.000
_cell.length_b   1.000
_cell.length_c   1.000
_cell.angle_alpha   90.00
_cell.angle_beta   90.00
_cell.angle_gamma   90.00
#
_symmetry.space_group_name_H-M   'P 1'
#
loop_
_entity.id
_entity.type
_entity.pdbx_description
1 polymer ?
#
loop_
_entity_poly.entity_id
_entity_poly.type
_entity_poly.pdbx_seq_one_letter_code
_entity_poly.pdbx_strand_id
1 'polypeptide(L)'
;MAFFKRELGPVERFEAALKLKQAERERLAGRLAVAESALADKRAAAEKLAVAGASNAKLEKAEAQMRADEDRTRTLRTELADIDEQVVSTERALADARAQRDRELLADQIEALAASIERSLPGFGAGASALVDAVAKGATQVAEATRFAASVDAVRREVLSAADLVCWELRTLAVRTRAGNANVSATAQAEADPAPAPMIERQMVYTFIPLLWREGSEVKKAPAFAMVPLPKALLPIALRHQHADYVNARRVQTLMHVHGSGEGRPEPATDDPLLVDLDALAAGEQGARANVA
;
A
#
# COMPACT_ATOMS: atom_id res chain seq x y z
N MET A 1 -17.54 33.87 -36.32
CA MET A 1 -16.59 33.29 -35.35
C MET A 1 -17.39 32.67 -34.22
N ALA A 2 -17.59 31.36 -34.23
CA ALA A 2 -18.28 30.66 -33.15
C ALA A 2 -17.31 30.58 -31.95
N PHE A 3 -17.61 31.28 -30.88
CA PHE A 3 -16.92 31.13 -29.61
C PHE A 3 -17.21 29.73 -29.07
N PHE A 4 -16.26 28.81 -29.22
CA PHE A 4 -16.26 27.54 -28.49
C PHE A 4 -16.15 27.86 -26.99
N LYS A 5 -17.29 27.94 -26.31
CA LYS A 5 -17.31 27.97 -24.84
C LYS A 5 -16.87 26.59 -24.38
N ARG A 6 -15.70 26.50 -23.76
CA ARG A 6 -15.24 25.30 -23.05
C ARG A 6 -16.32 24.91 -22.04
N GLU A 7 -16.95 23.77 -22.23
CA GLU A 7 -17.87 23.20 -21.25
C GLU A 7 -17.05 22.81 -20.01
N LEU A 8 -17.41 23.37 -18.87
CA LEU A 8 -16.73 23.09 -17.60
C LEU A 8 -17.13 21.69 -17.11
N GLY A 9 -16.12 20.93 -16.66
CA GLY A 9 -16.35 19.63 -16.05
C GLY A 9 -17.21 19.74 -14.78
N PRO A 10 -17.84 18.63 -14.31
CA PRO A 10 -18.66 18.64 -13.09
C PRO A 10 -17.95 19.27 -11.87
N VAL A 11 -16.68 18.91 -11.64
CA VAL A 11 -15.86 19.48 -10.55
C VAL A 11 -15.68 20.99 -10.71
N GLU A 12 -15.26 21.44 -11.89
CA GLU A 12 -15.03 22.87 -12.17
C GLU A 12 -16.33 23.70 -12.02
N ARG A 13 -17.48 23.12 -12.39
CA ARG A 13 -18.80 23.76 -12.20
C ARG A 13 -19.14 23.94 -10.72
N PHE A 14 -18.94 22.91 -9.90
CA PHE A 14 -19.22 22.99 -8.47
C PHE A 14 -18.23 23.91 -7.74
N GLU A 15 -16.96 23.94 -8.13
CA GLU A 15 -15.97 24.89 -7.59
C GLU A 15 -16.36 26.34 -7.88
N ALA A 16 -16.76 26.63 -9.12
CA ALA A 16 -17.22 27.96 -9.51
C ALA A 16 -18.49 28.35 -8.73
N ALA A 17 -19.46 27.44 -8.60
CA ALA A 17 -20.68 27.67 -7.84
C ALA A 17 -20.41 27.92 -6.35
N LEU A 18 -19.51 27.13 -5.75
CA LEU A 18 -19.11 27.28 -4.35
C LEU A 18 -18.49 28.65 -4.10
N LYS A 19 -17.58 29.08 -4.99
CA LYS A 19 -16.94 30.40 -4.89
C LYS A 19 -17.97 31.54 -4.94
N LEU A 20 -18.96 31.44 -5.82
CA LEU A 20 -20.03 32.43 -5.91
C LEU A 20 -20.88 32.48 -4.64
N LYS A 21 -21.27 31.32 -4.10
CA LYS A 21 -22.05 31.22 -2.86
C LYS A 21 -21.27 31.72 -1.64
N GLN A 22 -19.97 31.43 -1.55
CA GLN A 22 -19.11 31.96 -0.49
C GLN A 22 -18.99 33.49 -0.54
N ALA A 23 -18.85 34.07 -1.73
CA ALA A 23 -18.84 35.52 -1.89
C ALA A 23 -20.19 36.16 -1.49
N GLU A 24 -21.31 35.50 -1.82
CA GLU A 24 -22.65 35.95 -1.40
C GLU A 24 -22.83 35.87 0.12
N ARG A 25 -22.38 34.77 0.74
CA ARG A 25 -22.35 34.58 2.20
C ARG A 25 -21.59 35.70 2.89
N GLU A 26 -20.38 36.01 2.43
CA GLU A 26 -19.55 37.11 2.97
C GLU A 26 -20.26 38.46 2.86
N ARG A 27 -20.92 38.72 1.72
CA ARG A 27 -21.70 39.94 1.51
C ARG A 27 -22.88 40.03 2.49
N LEU A 28 -23.61 38.94 2.72
CA LEU A 28 -24.73 38.90 3.66
C LEU A 28 -24.26 39.03 5.11
N ALA A 29 -23.19 38.35 5.49
CA ALA A 29 -22.58 38.47 6.81
C ALA A 29 -22.13 39.91 7.09
N GLY A 30 -21.52 40.58 6.12
CA GLY A 30 -21.16 42.00 6.23
C GLY A 30 -22.39 42.91 6.42
N ARG A 31 -23.48 42.67 5.67
CA ARG A 31 -24.74 43.41 5.83
C ARG A 31 -25.40 43.17 7.19
N LEU A 32 -25.35 41.94 7.68
CA LEU A 32 -25.88 41.56 8.99
C LEU A 32 -25.12 42.27 10.11
N ALA A 33 -23.78 42.26 10.07
CA ALA A 33 -22.95 42.94 11.07
C ALA A 33 -23.25 44.44 11.17
N VAL A 34 -23.45 45.11 10.01
CA VAL A 34 -23.85 46.53 9.99
C VAL A 34 -25.25 46.74 10.59
N ALA A 35 -26.21 45.85 10.29
CA ALA A 35 -27.56 45.93 10.85
C ALA A 35 -27.59 45.67 12.36
N GLU A 36 -26.79 44.72 12.86
CA GLU A 36 -26.67 44.42 14.29
C GLU A 36 -26.03 45.57 15.06
N SER A 37 -25.00 46.22 14.49
CA SER A 37 -24.42 47.43 15.07
C SER A 37 -25.44 48.56 15.16
N ALA A 38 -26.19 48.82 14.08
CA ALA A 38 -27.22 49.86 14.07
C ALA A 38 -28.33 49.59 15.10
N LEU A 39 -28.74 48.33 15.24
CA LEU A 39 -29.71 47.92 16.26
C LEU A 39 -29.17 48.14 17.68
N ALA A 40 -27.91 47.80 17.93
CA ALA A 40 -27.27 48.03 19.23
C ALA A 40 -27.21 49.53 19.58
N ASP A 41 -26.85 50.38 18.61
CA ASP A 41 -26.82 51.84 18.79
C ASP A 41 -28.21 52.41 19.09
N LYS A 42 -29.24 51.95 18.36
CA LYS A 42 -30.63 52.37 18.61
C LYS A 42 -31.16 51.90 19.96
N ARG A 43 -30.80 50.69 20.41
CA ARG A 43 -31.13 50.19 21.76
C ARG A 43 -30.51 51.08 22.84
N ALA A 44 -29.22 51.41 22.71
CA ALA A 44 -28.54 52.30 23.65
C ALA A 44 -29.14 53.72 23.65
N ALA A 45 -29.55 54.24 22.49
CA ALA A 45 -30.23 55.52 22.38
C ALA A 45 -31.62 55.52 23.03
N ALA A 46 -32.40 54.45 22.81
CA ALA A 46 -33.72 54.27 23.43
C ALA A 46 -33.63 54.16 24.95
N GLU A 47 -32.64 53.42 25.46
CA GLU A 47 -32.37 53.31 26.90
C GLU A 47 -32.05 54.67 27.53
N LYS A 48 -31.19 55.47 26.89
CA LYS A 48 -30.89 56.84 27.34
C LYS A 48 -32.14 57.73 27.38
N LEU A 49 -33.01 57.64 26.38
CA LEU A 49 -34.27 58.39 26.36
C LEU A 49 -35.21 57.95 27.50
N ALA A 50 -35.27 56.66 27.80
CA ALA A 50 -36.08 56.14 28.90
C ALA A 50 -35.56 56.62 30.26
N VAL A 51 -34.23 56.53 30.49
CA VAL A 51 -33.59 57.01 31.73
C VAL A 51 -33.77 58.52 31.92
N ALA A 52 -33.74 59.29 30.83
CA ALA A 52 -33.95 60.74 30.88
C ALA A 52 -35.44 61.16 31.05
N GLY A 53 -36.37 60.20 31.15
CA GLY A 53 -37.81 60.49 31.30
C GLY A 53 -38.42 61.15 30.06
N ALA A 54 -37.96 60.79 28.86
CA ALA A 54 -38.50 61.34 27.62
C ALA A 54 -40.01 61.08 27.49
N SER A 55 -40.71 62.00 26.81
CA SER A 55 -42.15 61.87 26.54
C SER A 55 -42.49 60.56 25.81
N ASN A 56 -43.66 59.98 26.08
CA ASN A 56 -44.15 58.74 25.46
C ASN A 56 -43.99 58.73 23.93
N ALA A 57 -44.34 59.81 23.23
CA ALA A 57 -44.21 59.90 21.77
C ALA A 57 -42.76 59.72 21.26
N LYS A 58 -41.75 60.12 22.04
CA LYS A 58 -40.33 59.92 21.70
C LYS A 58 -39.90 58.48 21.93
N LEU A 59 -40.40 57.85 23.00
CA LEU A 59 -40.13 56.45 23.31
C LEU A 59 -40.79 55.52 22.28
N GLU A 60 -42.05 55.77 21.92
CA GLU A 60 -42.77 55.01 20.87
C GLU A 60 -42.05 55.10 19.52
N LYS A 61 -41.56 56.28 19.14
CA LYS A 61 -40.78 56.46 17.91
C LYS A 61 -39.47 55.67 17.93
N ALA A 62 -38.74 55.70 19.06
CA ALA A 62 -37.50 54.95 19.22
C ALA A 62 -37.74 53.44 19.18
N GLU A 63 -38.82 52.97 19.83
CA GLU A 63 -39.22 51.57 19.85
C GLU A 63 -39.64 51.08 18.46
N ALA A 64 -40.39 51.88 17.70
CA ALA A 64 -40.76 51.55 16.32
C ALA A 64 -39.53 51.41 15.41
N GLN A 65 -38.54 52.30 15.57
CA GLN A 65 -37.28 52.21 14.83
C GLN A 65 -36.41 51.01 15.24
N MET A 66 -36.45 50.62 16.51
CA MET A 66 -35.79 49.41 17.00
C MET A 66 -36.44 48.16 16.44
N ARG A 67 -37.77 48.03 16.49
CA ARG A 67 -38.52 46.91 15.91
C ARG A 67 -38.21 46.71 14.42
N ALA A 68 -38.17 47.79 13.64
CA ALA A 68 -37.83 47.73 12.22
C ALA A 68 -36.42 47.17 11.96
N ASP A 69 -35.43 47.53 12.78
CA ASP A 69 -34.07 47.00 12.66
C ASP A 69 -33.95 45.57 13.19
N GLU A 70 -34.73 45.20 14.22
CA GLU A 70 -34.83 43.82 14.71
C GLU A 70 -35.40 42.89 13.65
N ASP A 71 -36.47 43.29 12.97
CA ASP A 71 -37.08 42.54 11.89
C ASP A 71 -36.11 42.40 10.71
N ARG A 72 -35.43 43.48 10.32
CA ARG A 72 -34.39 43.44 9.27
C ARG A 72 -33.24 42.50 9.62
N THR A 73 -32.76 42.57 10.86
CA THR A 73 -31.69 41.70 11.36
C THR A 73 -32.13 40.25 11.36
N ARG A 74 -33.38 39.98 11.76
CA ARG A 74 -33.99 38.65 11.71
C ARG A 74 -34.04 38.10 10.29
N THR A 75 -34.52 38.90 9.33
CA THR A 75 -34.54 38.49 7.91
C THR A 75 -33.14 38.18 7.39
N LEU A 76 -32.15 39.03 7.65
CA LEU A 76 -30.77 38.79 7.22
C LEU A 76 -30.15 37.54 7.85
N ARG A 77 -30.50 37.21 9.10
CA ARG A 77 -30.07 35.95 9.74
C ARG A 77 -30.68 34.73 9.06
N THR A 78 -31.95 34.79 8.69
CA THR A 78 -32.60 33.72 7.92
C THR A 78 -31.96 33.55 6.55
N GLU A 79 -31.77 34.63 5.80
CA GLU A 79 -31.09 34.58 4.48
C GLU A 79 -29.67 34.01 4.57
N LEU A 80 -28.92 34.39 5.62
CA LEU A 80 -27.57 33.86 5.84
C LEU A 80 -27.58 32.36 6.14
N ALA A 81 -28.53 31.89 6.95
CA ALA A 81 -28.69 30.46 7.25
C ALA A 81 -29.03 29.65 5.98
N ASP A 82 -29.90 30.17 5.11
CA ASP A 82 -30.25 29.53 3.84
C ASP A 82 -29.02 29.41 2.91
N ILE A 83 -28.19 30.45 2.84
CA ILE A 83 -26.95 30.42 2.05
C ILE A 83 -25.92 29.47 2.67
N ASP A 84 -25.81 29.40 4.00
CA ASP A 84 -24.94 28.44 4.69
C ASP A 84 -25.33 27.00 4.34
N GLU A 85 -26.62 26.67 4.33
CA GLU A 85 -27.10 25.35 3.90
C GLU A 85 -26.74 25.06 2.43
N GLN A 86 -26.89 26.05 1.55
CA GLN A 86 -26.53 25.92 0.15
C GLN A 86 -25.02 25.76 -0.08
N VAL A 87 -24.18 26.39 0.74
CA VAL A 87 -22.72 26.20 0.72
C VAL A 87 -22.41 24.75 1.08
N VAL A 88 -22.96 24.26 2.20
CA VAL A 88 -22.75 22.86 2.65
C VAL A 88 -23.21 21.86 1.60
N SER A 89 -24.37 22.08 0.97
CA SER A 89 -24.86 21.17 -0.08
C SER A 89 -23.95 21.17 -1.32
N THR A 90 -23.42 22.34 -1.70
CA THR A 90 -22.51 22.47 -2.84
C THR A 90 -21.14 21.83 -2.55
N GLU A 91 -20.65 21.95 -1.32
CA GLU A 91 -19.41 21.29 -0.87
C GLU A 91 -19.53 19.77 -0.91
N ARG A 92 -20.67 19.23 -0.45
CA ARG A 92 -20.96 17.79 -0.57
C ARG A 92 -20.99 17.34 -2.02
N ALA A 93 -21.70 18.07 -2.89
CA ALA A 93 -21.75 17.76 -4.32
C ALA A 93 -20.36 17.83 -4.98
N LEU A 94 -19.51 18.78 -4.57
CA LEU A 94 -18.13 18.87 -5.03
C LEU A 94 -17.30 17.67 -4.59
N ALA A 95 -17.42 17.25 -3.33
CA ALA A 95 -16.73 16.07 -2.81
C ALA A 95 -17.15 14.80 -3.58
N ASP A 96 -18.45 14.63 -3.82
CA ASP A 96 -18.99 13.50 -4.59
C ASP A 96 -18.50 13.52 -6.04
N ALA A 97 -18.47 14.68 -6.69
CA ALA A 97 -17.96 14.84 -8.05
C ALA A 97 -16.47 14.52 -8.15
N ARG A 98 -15.66 14.92 -7.15
CA ARG A 98 -14.24 14.57 -7.08
C ARG A 98 -14.05 13.07 -6.90
N ALA A 99 -14.77 12.46 -5.96
CA ALA A 99 -14.71 11.02 -5.73
C ALA A 99 -15.14 10.23 -6.98
N GLN A 100 -16.16 10.69 -7.71
CA GLN A 100 -16.58 10.09 -8.97
C GLN A 100 -15.50 10.18 -10.05
N ARG A 101 -14.90 11.37 -10.23
CA ARG A 101 -13.80 11.56 -11.19
C ARG A 101 -12.62 10.65 -10.88
N ASP A 102 -12.25 10.52 -9.61
CA ASP A 102 -11.12 9.70 -9.21
C ASP A 102 -11.41 8.20 -9.46
N ARG A 103 -12.65 7.73 -9.26
CA ARG A 103 -13.10 6.38 -9.66
C ARG A 103 -13.07 6.17 -11.17
N GLU A 104 -13.49 7.16 -11.95
CA GLU A 104 -13.44 7.11 -13.41
C GLU A 104 -12.00 6.97 -13.91
N LEU A 105 -11.08 7.79 -13.40
CA LEU A 105 -9.65 7.72 -13.75
C LEU A 105 -9.06 6.34 -13.44
N LEU A 106 -9.39 5.76 -12.28
CA LEU A 106 -8.91 4.43 -11.91
C LEU A 106 -9.49 3.34 -12.82
N ALA A 107 -10.78 3.43 -13.14
CA ALA A 107 -11.41 2.48 -14.06
C ALA A 107 -10.81 2.57 -15.48
N ASP A 108 -10.50 3.78 -15.96
CA ASP A 108 -9.84 3.98 -17.25
C ASP A 108 -8.43 3.38 -17.26
N GLN A 109 -7.69 3.45 -16.14
CA GLN A 109 -6.39 2.79 -16.00
C GLN A 109 -6.51 1.26 -16.07
N ILE A 110 -7.51 0.68 -15.40
CA ILE A 110 -7.78 -0.77 -15.45
C ILE A 110 -8.13 -1.22 -16.86
N GLU A 111 -8.96 -0.45 -17.58
CA GLU A 111 -9.29 -0.73 -18.99
C GLU A 111 -8.09 -0.58 -19.91
N ALA A 112 -7.24 0.43 -19.69
CA ALA A 112 -6.01 0.60 -20.44
C ALA A 112 -5.06 -0.58 -20.25
N LEU A 113 -4.99 -1.17 -19.04
CA LEU A 113 -4.24 -2.39 -18.78
C LEU A 113 -4.79 -3.58 -19.57
N ALA A 114 -6.10 -3.82 -19.53
CA ALA A 114 -6.74 -4.88 -20.31
C ALA A 114 -6.48 -4.71 -21.83
N ALA A 115 -6.63 -3.49 -22.33
CA ALA A 115 -6.34 -3.17 -23.74
C ALA A 115 -4.85 -3.33 -24.08
N SER A 116 -3.93 -3.16 -23.13
CA SER A 116 -2.49 -3.42 -23.34
C SER A 116 -2.19 -4.91 -23.47
N ILE A 117 -2.83 -5.75 -22.65
CA ILE A 117 -2.70 -7.21 -22.72
C ILE A 117 -3.20 -7.69 -24.08
N GLU A 118 -4.42 -7.30 -24.47
CA GLU A 118 -5.03 -7.70 -25.74
C GLU A 118 -4.22 -7.28 -26.97
N ARG A 119 -3.64 -6.07 -26.95
CA ARG A 119 -2.75 -5.62 -28.05
C ARG A 119 -1.48 -6.48 -28.18
N SER A 120 -1.04 -7.11 -27.10
CA SER A 120 0.18 -7.93 -27.08
C SER A 120 -0.08 -9.39 -27.50
N LEU A 121 -1.30 -9.88 -27.31
CA LEU A 121 -1.67 -11.28 -27.57
C LEU A 121 -1.43 -11.76 -29.00
N PRO A 122 -1.77 -11.00 -30.06
CA PRO A 122 -1.54 -11.45 -31.43
C PRO A 122 -0.06 -11.73 -31.73
N GLY A 123 0.85 -10.91 -31.19
CA GLY A 123 2.29 -11.08 -31.37
C GLY A 123 2.81 -12.37 -30.74
N PHE A 124 2.40 -12.66 -29.50
CA PHE A 124 2.71 -13.93 -28.83
C PHE A 124 2.13 -15.12 -29.60
N GLY A 125 0.85 -15.05 -29.99
CA GLY A 125 0.15 -16.11 -30.70
C GLY A 125 0.81 -16.44 -32.04
N ALA A 126 1.17 -15.42 -32.82
CA ALA A 126 1.87 -15.58 -34.09
C ALA A 126 3.27 -16.18 -33.92
N GLY A 127 4.04 -15.69 -32.94
CA GLY A 127 5.38 -16.21 -32.65
C GLY A 127 5.38 -17.68 -32.24
N ALA A 128 4.48 -18.05 -31.31
CA ALA A 128 4.33 -19.44 -30.88
C ALA A 128 3.86 -20.35 -32.02
N SER A 129 2.92 -19.88 -32.86
CA SER A 129 2.48 -20.63 -34.05
C SER A 129 3.62 -20.83 -35.06
N ALA A 130 4.48 -19.83 -35.26
CA ALA A 130 5.62 -19.93 -36.17
C ALA A 130 6.64 -21.00 -35.74
N LEU A 131 6.87 -21.14 -34.42
CA LEU A 131 7.74 -22.21 -33.88
C LEU A 131 7.17 -23.60 -34.13
N VAL A 132 5.85 -23.77 -33.93
CA VAL A 132 5.15 -25.04 -34.22
C VAL A 132 5.22 -25.37 -35.71
N ASP A 133 4.96 -24.38 -36.56
CA ASP A 133 5.02 -24.50 -38.02
C ASP A 133 6.42 -24.87 -38.54
N ALA A 134 7.48 -24.31 -37.95
CA ALA A 134 8.85 -24.59 -38.34
C ALA A 134 9.22 -26.07 -38.11
N VAL A 135 8.75 -26.64 -37.01
CA VAL A 135 8.94 -28.07 -36.70
C VAL A 135 8.08 -28.93 -37.62
N ALA A 136 6.82 -28.55 -37.85
CA ALA A 136 5.89 -29.31 -38.68
C ALA A 136 6.31 -29.37 -40.17
N LYS A 137 6.91 -28.29 -40.69
CA LYS A 137 7.39 -28.19 -42.08
C LYS A 137 8.82 -28.70 -42.28
N GLY A 138 9.51 -29.09 -41.21
CA GLY A 138 10.87 -29.59 -41.27
C GLY A 138 10.96 -30.89 -42.07
N ALA A 139 11.95 -30.99 -42.95
CA ALA A 139 12.20 -32.19 -43.75
C ALA A 139 12.72 -33.39 -42.91
N THR A 140 13.20 -33.12 -41.69
CA THR A 140 13.75 -34.12 -40.77
C THR A 140 12.86 -34.24 -39.53
N GLN A 141 12.42 -35.46 -39.24
CA GLN A 141 11.62 -35.76 -38.05
C GLN A 141 12.55 -36.05 -36.87
N VAL A 142 12.57 -35.15 -35.90
CA VAL A 142 13.32 -35.29 -34.63
C VAL A 142 12.30 -35.34 -33.50
N ALA A 143 12.28 -36.43 -32.72
CA ALA A 143 11.26 -36.68 -31.71
C ALA A 143 11.21 -35.58 -30.64
N GLU A 144 12.37 -35.07 -30.24
CA GLU A 144 12.54 -33.96 -29.31
C GLU A 144 11.93 -32.66 -29.85
N ALA A 145 12.11 -32.38 -31.14
CA ALA A 145 11.54 -31.20 -31.79
C ALA A 145 10.01 -31.27 -31.84
N THR A 146 9.45 -32.45 -32.14
CA THR A 146 8.00 -32.69 -32.12
C THR A 146 7.41 -32.51 -30.72
N ARG A 147 8.09 -33.01 -29.68
CA ARG A 147 7.67 -32.80 -28.27
C ARG A 147 7.72 -31.32 -27.90
N PHE A 148 8.79 -30.61 -28.27
CA PHE A 148 8.90 -29.17 -28.07
C PHE A 148 7.74 -28.40 -28.74
N ALA A 149 7.41 -28.69 -30.00
CA ALA A 149 6.30 -28.05 -30.69
C ALA A 149 4.95 -28.31 -30.00
N ALA A 150 4.70 -29.54 -29.53
CA ALA A 150 3.49 -29.86 -28.78
C ALA A 150 3.41 -29.07 -27.45
N SER A 151 4.51 -28.94 -26.73
CA SER A 151 4.58 -28.11 -25.52
C SER A 151 4.34 -26.63 -25.81
N VAL A 152 4.94 -26.09 -26.88
CA VAL A 152 4.73 -24.68 -27.30
C VAL A 152 3.26 -24.44 -27.66
N ASP A 153 2.61 -25.35 -28.39
CA ASP A 153 1.20 -25.20 -28.75
C ASP A 153 0.27 -25.30 -27.53
N ALA A 154 0.59 -26.16 -26.55
CA ALA A 154 -0.14 -26.25 -25.29
C ALA A 154 -0.05 -24.94 -24.49
N VAL A 155 1.16 -24.42 -24.28
CA VAL A 155 1.40 -23.13 -23.60
C VAL A 155 0.71 -22.00 -24.35
N ARG A 156 0.77 -21.99 -25.69
CA ARG A 156 0.11 -20.98 -26.51
C ARG A 156 -1.40 -20.94 -26.23
N ARG A 157 -2.07 -22.09 -26.20
CA ARG A 157 -3.51 -22.17 -25.91
C ARG A 157 -3.84 -21.74 -24.49
N GLU A 158 -3.04 -22.18 -23.53
CA GLU A 158 -3.22 -21.81 -22.12
C GLU A 158 -3.08 -20.30 -21.90
N VAL A 159 -2.03 -19.69 -22.43
CA VAL A 159 -1.80 -18.23 -22.31
C VAL A 159 -2.93 -17.44 -22.97
N LEU A 160 -3.40 -17.85 -24.15
CA LEU A 160 -4.53 -17.18 -24.81
C LEU A 160 -5.81 -17.28 -23.96
N SER A 161 -6.12 -18.47 -23.44
CA SER A 161 -7.30 -18.67 -22.59
C SER A 161 -7.19 -17.91 -21.26
N ALA A 162 -6.02 -17.89 -20.64
CA ALA A 162 -5.79 -17.18 -19.39
C ALA A 162 -5.89 -15.67 -19.59
N ALA A 163 -5.38 -15.15 -20.70
CA ALA A 163 -5.46 -13.73 -21.00
C ALA A 163 -6.90 -13.26 -21.27
N ASP A 164 -7.72 -14.09 -21.93
CA ASP A 164 -9.15 -13.80 -22.11
C ASP A 164 -9.87 -13.66 -20.75
N LEU A 165 -9.60 -14.59 -19.83
CA LEU A 165 -10.16 -14.54 -18.47
C LEU A 165 -9.71 -13.28 -17.73
N VAL A 166 -8.40 -13.00 -17.71
CA VAL A 166 -7.85 -11.82 -17.04
C VAL A 166 -8.43 -10.53 -17.61
N CYS A 167 -8.54 -10.41 -18.94
CA CYS A 167 -9.13 -9.23 -19.57
C CYS A 167 -10.62 -9.06 -19.23
N TRP A 168 -11.37 -10.16 -19.11
CA TRP A 168 -12.75 -10.13 -18.63
C TRP A 168 -12.86 -9.67 -17.17
N GLU A 169 -12.00 -10.18 -16.28
CA GLU A 169 -11.96 -9.78 -14.87
C GLU A 169 -11.60 -8.31 -14.71
N LEU A 170 -10.57 -7.84 -15.43
CA LEU A 170 -10.17 -6.43 -15.41
C LEU A 170 -11.30 -5.50 -15.86
N ARG A 171 -12.02 -5.84 -16.93
CA ARG A 171 -13.18 -5.05 -17.37
C ARG A 171 -14.31 -5.05 -16.35
N THR A 172 -14.60 -6.20 -15.76
CA THR A 172 -15.59 -6.32 -14.69
C THR A 172 -15.20 -5.46 -13.48
N LEU A 173 -13.90 -5.46 -13.13
CA LEU A 173 -13.34 -4.63 -12.08
C LEU A 173 -13.46 -3.13 -12.40
N ALA A 174 -13.18 -2.72 -13.64
CA ALA A 174 -13.33 -1.33 -14.07
C ALA A 174 -14.79 -0.85 -13.94
N VAL A 175 -15.77 -1.65 -14.38
CA VAL A 175 -17.20 -1.35 -14.21
C VAL A 175 -17.58 -1.22 -12.74
N ARG A 176 -17.16 -2.16 -11.89
CA ARG A 176 -17.41 -2.11 -10.45
C ARG A 176 -16.74 -0.91 -9.77
N THR A 177 -15.56 -0.52 -10.25
CA THR A 177 -14.83 0.66 -9.78
C THR A 177 -15.60 1.94 -10.10
N ARG A 178 -16.10 2.11 -11.33
CA ARG A 178 -16.96 3.27 -11.69
C ARG A 178 -18.22 3.34 -10.85
N ALA A 179 -18.80 2.18 -10.53
CA ALA A 179 -19.99 2.07 -9.68
C ALA A 179 -19.72 2.31 -8.18
N GLY A 180 -18.46 2.45 -7.75
CA GLY A 180 -18.10 2.61 -6.33
C GLY A 180 -18.19 1.32 -5.51
N ASN A 181 -18.26 0.15 -6.16
CA ASN A 181 -18.45 -1.15 -5.51
C ASN A 181 -17.14 -1.96 -5.39
N ALA A 182 -16.00 -1.33 -5.67
CA ALA A 182 -14.68 -1.95 -5.60
C ALA A 182 -13.70 -1.05 -4.85
N ASN A 183 -13.06 -1.60 -3.82
CA ASN A 183 -11.94 -0.98 -3.12
C ASN A 183 -10.65 -1.35 -3.87
N VAL A 184 -10.45 -0.77 -5.04
CA VAL A 184 -9.18 -0.91 -5.75
C VAL A 184 -8.26 0.18 -5.22
N SER A 185 -7.34 -0.20 -4.34
CA SER A 185 -6.25 0.70 -3.96
C SER A 185 -5.28 0.78 -5.13
N ALA A 186 -5.06 1.97 -5.68
CA ALA A 186 -4.05 2.21 -6.73
C ALA A 186 -2.62 1.80 -6.32
N THR A 187 -2.41 1.59 -5.01
CA THR A 187 -1.19 1.04 -4.40
C THR A 187 -1.48 -0.30 -3.75
N ALA A 188 -2.00 -1.27 -4.49
CA ALA A 188 -1.60 -2.65 -4.22
C ALA A 188 -0.14 -2.74 -4.67
N GLN A 189 0.77 -2.28 -3.79
CA GLN A 189 2.16 -2.70 -3.81
C GLN A 189 2.07 -4.22 -3.97
N ALA A 190 2.54 -4.75 -5.11
CA ALA A 190 2.70 -6.18 -5.26
C ALA A 190 3.29 -6.65 -3.93
N GLU A 191 2.59 -7.54 -3.21
CA GLU A 191 3.15 -8.13 -2.00
C GLU A 191 4.56 -8.54 -2.38
N ALA A 192 5.53 -7.81 -1.85
CA ALA A 192 6.91 -8.03 -2.22
C ALA A 192 7.16 -9.46 -1.79
N ASP A 193 7.38 -10.33 -2.78
CA ASP A 193 7.81 -11.70 -2.56
C ASP A 193 8.91 -11.61 -1.48
N PRO A 194 8.74 -12.25 -0.31
CA PRO A 194 9.67 -12.05 0.80
C PRO A 194 11.06 -12.28 0.27
N ALA A 195 11.90 -11.24 0.36
CA ALA A 195 13.24 -11.25 -0.21
C ALA A 195 13.89 -12.61 0.11
N PRO A 196 14.41 -13.35 -0.89
CA PRO A 196 14.95 -14.68 -0.66
C PRO A 196 15.99 -14.56 0.46
N ALA A 197 15.79 -15.33 1.54
CA ALA A 197 16.66 -15.29 2.69
C ALA A 197 18.13 -15.35 2.21
N PRO A 198 19.02 -14.51 2.75
CA PRO A 198 20.39 -14.44 2.27
C PRO A 198 20.98 -15.84 2.26
N MET A 199 21.49 -16.28 1.11
CA MET A 199 22.04 -17.62 0.96
C MET A 199 23.22 -17.78 1.92
N ILE A 200 23.00 -18.44 3.05
CA ILE A 200 24.04 -18.68 4.05
C ILE A 200 25.04 -19.65 3.44
N GLU A 201 26.25 -19.17 3.18
CA GLU A 201 27.34 -19.99 2.66
C GLU A 201 27.81 -20.97 3.74
N ARG A 202 27.79 -22.27 3.42
CA ARG A 202 28.11 -23.36 4.36
C ARG A 202 29.38 -24.09 3.94
N GLN A 203 30.12 -24.57 4.94
CA GLN A 203 31.28 -25.43 4.78
C GLN A 203 31.00 -26.75 5.49
N MET A 204 31.23 -27.88 4.80
CA MET A 204 31.10 -29.18 5.43
C MET A 204 32.24 -29.40 6.43
N VAL A 205 31.88 -29.74 7.67
CA VAL A 205 32.80 -30.02 8.78
C VAL A 205 32.39 -31.30 9.51
N TYR A 206 33.31 -31.86 10.30
CA TYR A 206 33.05 -32.98 11.17
C TYR A 206 33.07 -32.55 12.64
N THR A 207 31.97 -32.78 13.34
CA THR A 207 31.81 -32.37 14.74
C THR A 207 32.46 -33.36 15.70
N PHE A 208 33.10 -32.88 16.76
CA PHE A 208 33.62 -33.72 17.84
C PHE A 208 32.73 -33.71 19.09
N ILE A 209 31.87 -32.70 19.20
CA ILE A 209 30.89 -32.51 20.27
C ILE A 209 29.55 -32.07 19.68
N PRO A 210 28.43 -32.17 20.41
CA PRO A 210 27.15 -31.66 19.95
C PRO A 210 27.17 -30.13 19.83
N LEU A 211 26.65 -29.60 18.73
CA LEU A 211 26.65 -28.18 18.40
C LEU A 211 25.24 -27.62 18.26
N LEU A 212 25.07 -26.35 18.59
CA LEU A 212 23.88 -25.55 18.36
C LEU A 212 24.26 -24.21 17.73
N TRP A 213 23.47 -23.76 16.75
CA TRP A 213 23.61 -22.44 16.13
C TRP A 213 22.29 -21.95 15.54
N ARG A 214 22.23 -20.68 15.16
CA ARG A 214 21.05 -20.02 14.61
C ARG A 214 21.27 -19.63 13.16
N GLU A 215 20.27 -19.93 12.34
CA GLU A 215 20.19 -19.51 10.94
C GLU A 215 18.87 -18.75 10.75
N GLY A 216 18.94 -17.41 10.80
CA GLY A 216 17.74 -16.58 10.82
C GLY A 216 16.91 -16.82 12.08
N SER A 217 15.66 -17.25 11.92
CA SER A 217 14.76 -17.61 13.02
C SER A 217 14.86 -19.09 13.45
N GLU A 218 15.61 -19.92 12.73
CA GLU A 218 15.73 -21.34 13.01
C GLU A 218 16.93 -21.64 13.90
N VAL A 219 16.72 -22.51 14.90
CA VAL A 219 17.79 -23.08 15.72
C VAL A 219 18.15 -24.44 15.12
N LYS A 220 19.40 -24.58 14.67
CA LYS A 220 19.96 -25.83 14.15
C LYS A 220 20.79 -26.52 15.23
N LYS A 221 20.82 -27.85 15.20
CA LYS A 221 21.62 -28.68 16.09
C LYS A 221 22.33 -29.77 15.30
N ALA A 222 23.49 -30.17 15.79
CA ALA A 222 24.23 -31.31 15.25
C ALA A 222 24.71 -32.20 16.40
N PRO A 223 24.60 -33.53 16.28
CA PRO A 223 25.19 -34.44 17.27
C PRO A 223 26.72 -34.47 17.14
N ALA A 224 27.40 -35.04 18.14
CA ALA A 224 28.83 -35.33 18.05
C ALA A 224 29.14 -36.43 17.02
N PHE A 225 30.31 -36.34 16.39
CA PHE A 225 30.83 -37.27 15.39
C PHE A 225 29.93 -37.36 14.16
N ALA A 226 29.51 -36.20 13.65
CA ALA A 226 28.66 -36.11 12.48
C ALA A 226 29.22 -35.11 11.45
N MET A 227 28.98 -35.39 10.17
CA MET A 227 29.23 -34.41 9.10
C MET A 227 28.07 -33.43 9.04
N VAL A 228 28.37 -32.14 9.12
CA VAL A 228 27.35 -31.09 9.11
C VAL A 228 27.77 -29.91 8.23
N PRO A 229 26.86 -29.35 7.42
CA PRO A 229 27.12 -28.11 6.71
C PRO A 229 26.99 -26.93 7.69
N LEU A 230 28.13 -26.45 8.20
CA LEU A 230 28.17 -25.34 9.15
C LEU A 230 28.29 -23.98 8.43
N PRO A 231 27.58 -22.92 8.86
CA PRO A 231 27.77 -21.58 8.33
C PRO A 231 29.23 -21.13 8.41
N LYS A 232 29.76 -20.59 7.31
CA LYS A 232 31.17 -20.14 7.25
C LYS A 232 31.53 -19.10 8.32
N ALA A 233 30.56 -18.29 8.75
CA ALA A 233 30.76 -17.30 9.81
C ALA A 233 31.13 -17.93 11.17
N LEU A 234 30.61 -19.13 11.46
CA LEU A 234 30.83 -19.83 12.74
C LEU A 234 31.99 -20.83 12.68
N LEU A 235 32.47 -21.14 11.47
CA LEU A 235 33.59 -22.04 11.25
C LEU A 235 34.86 -21.67 12.05
N PRO A 236 35.33 -20.41 12.07
CA PRO A 236 36.53 -20.06 12.83
C PRO A 236 36.41 -20.32 14.33
N ILE A 237 35.20 -20.16 14.90
CA ILE A 237 34.92 -20.38 16.31
C ILE A 237 34.94 -21.89 16.59
N ALA A 238 34.21 -22.67 15.80
CA ALA A 238 34.17 -24.13 15.94
C ALA A 238 35.57 -24.77 15.83
N LEU A 239 36.41 -24.28 14.92
CA LEU A 239 37.79 -24.76 14.76
C LEU A 239 38.69 -24.34 15.93
N ARG A 240 38.60 -23.09 16.38
CA ARG A 240 39.46 -22.56 17.46
C ARG A 240 39.24 -23.30 18.77
N HIS A 241 37.98 -23.57 19.11
CA HIS A 241 37.61 -24.30 20.31
C HIS A 241 37.72 -25.83 20.14
N GLN A 242 38.20 -26.30 18.98
CA GLN A 242 38.36 -27.72 18.64
C GLN A 242 37.04 -28.50 18.80
N HIS A 243 35.92 -27.87 18.47
CA HIS A 243 34.59 -28.45 18.53
C HIS A 243 34.19 -29.15 17.22
N ALA A 244 34.81 -28.72 16.12
CA ALA A 244 34.75 -29.36 14.82
C ALA A 244 36.10 -29.22 14.11
N ASP A 245 36.30 -29.97 13.04
CA ASP A 245 37.45 -29.83 12.13
C ASP A 245 37.01 -30.09 10.68
N TYR A 246 37.84 -29.73 9.72
CA TYR A 246 37.59 -29.99 8.32
C TYR A 246 37.54 -31.49 8.04
N VAL A 247 36.65 -31.91 7.14
CA VAL A 247 36.46 -33.33 6.78
C VAL A 247 37.75 -33.99 6.28
N ASN A 248 38.65 -33.21 5.68
CA ASN A 248 39.93 -33.70 5.17
C ASN A 248 41.06 -33.77 6.22
N ALA A 249 40.83 -33.35 7.47
CA ALA A 249 41.83 -33.42 8.52
C ALA A 249 42.16 -34.88 8.88
N ARG A 250 43.45 -35.19 9.07
CA ARG A 250 43.91 -36.56 9.40
C ARG A 250 43.23 -37.13 10.65
N ARG A 251 43.02 -36.29 11.66
CA ARG A 251 42.29 -36.66 12.89
C ARG A 251 40.84 -37.04 12.60
N VAL A 252 40.18 -36.30 11.70
CA VAL A 252 38.80 -36.58 11.28
C VAL A 252 38.70 -37.90 10.55
N GLN A 253 39.63 -38.21 9.65
CA GLN A 253 39.65 -39.51 8.95
C GLN A 253 39.72 -40.69 9.93
N THR A 254 40.56 -40.60 10.96
CA THR A 254 40.64 -41.60 12.03
C THR A 254 39.32 -41.69 12.80
N LEU A 255 38.73 -40.55 13.18
CA LEU A 255 37.48 -40.53 13.95
C LEU A 255 36.27 -41.01 13.14
N MET A 256 36.22 -40.71 11.84
CA MET A 256 35.19 -41.22 10.93
C MET A 256 35.28 -42.74 10.78
N HIS A 257 36.48 -43.30 10.78
CA HIS A 257 36.66 -44.75 10.76
C HIS A 257 36.13 -45.42 12.06
N VAL A 258 36.27 -44.77 13.21
CA VAL A 258 35.85 -45.31 14.51
C VAL A 258 34.36 -45.06 14.81
N HIS A 259 33.84 -43.87 14.50
CA HIS A 259 32.52 -43.40 14.91
C HIS A 259 31.52 -43.24 13.77
N GLY A 260 31.97 -43.39 12.52
CA GLY A 260 31.16 -43.18 11.31
C GLY A 260 30.97 -41.70 10.95
N SER A 261 30.11 -41.46 9.96
CA SER A 261 29.74 -40.14 9.44
C SER A 261 28.55 -39.49 10.16
N GLY A 262 27.95 -40.19 11.12
CA GLY A 262 26.83 -39.67 11.92
C GLY A 262 25.44 -39.77 11.27
N GLU A 263 25.30 -40.45 10.13
CA GLU A 263 23.99 -40.70 9.50
C GLU A 263 23.05 -41.44 10.47
N GLY A 264 21.91 -40.83 10.80
CA GLY A 264 20.87 -41.43 11.65
C GLY A 264 21.05 -41.28 13.16
N ARG A 265 22.03 -40.49 13.65
CA ARG A 265 22.12 -40.15 15.07
C ARG A 265 21.00 -39.16 15.46
N PRO A 266 20.31 -39.37 16.60
CA PRO A 266 19.27 -38.45 17.04
C PRO A 266 19.87 -37.07 17.35
N GLU A 267 19.10 -36.02 17.08
CA GLU A 267 19.49 -34.67 17.45
C GLU A 267 19.63 -34.55 18.97
N PRO A 268 20.63 -33.79 19.47
CA PRO A 268 20.84 -33.60 20.89
C PRO A 268 19.65 -32.87 21.54
N ALA A 269 19.25 -33.33 22.73
CA ALA A 269 18.22 -32.67 23.53
C ALA A 269 18.67 -31.23 23.87
N THR A 270 17.70 -30.32 24.06
CA THR A 270 18.01 -28.92 24.38
C THR A 270 18.77 -28.75 25.69
N ASP A 271 18.57 -29.68 26.64
CA ASP A 271 19.21 -29.67 27.95
C ASP A 271 20.43 -30.61 28.04
N ASP A 272 21.01 -31.02 26.90
CA ASP A 272 22.22 -31.85 26.89
C ASP A 272 23.41 -31.06 27.47
N PRO A 273 24.04 -31.51 28.58
CA PRO A 273 25.12 -30.80 29.25
C PRO A 273 26.39 -30.67 28.39
N LEU A 274 26.50 -31.43 27.30
CA LEU A 274 27.62 -31.37 26.36
C LEU A 274 27.32 -30.52 25.11
N LEU A 275 26.10 -29.98 24.99
CA LEU A 275 25.69 -29.14 23.86
C LEU A 275 26.36 -27.77 23.93
N VAL A 276 27.07 -27.43 22.86
CA VAL A 276 27.76 -26.14 22.75
C VAL A 276 27.03 -25.21 21.78
N ASP A 277 26.66 -24.02 22.29
CA ASP A 277 26.10 -22.92 21.50
C ASP A 277 27.23 -22.09 20.86
N LEU A 278 27.38 -22.22 19.54
CA LEU A 278 28.40 -21.51 18.78
C LEU A 278 28.14 -20.01 18.67
N ASP A 279 26.88 -19.56 18.71
CA ASP A 279 26.54 -18.14 18.67
C ASP A 279 26.86 -17.45 19.99
N ALA A 280 26.60 -18.13 21.11
CA ALA A 280 27.00 -17.66 22.44
C ALA A 280 28.53 -17.53 22.55
N LEU A 281 29.27 -18.52 22.03
CA LEU A 281 30.74 -18.45 21.95
C LEU A 281 31.21 -17.31 21.04
N ALA A 282 30.56 -17.10 19.89
CA ALA A 282 30.85 -15.99 18.99
C ALA A 282 30.70 -14.62 19.68
N ALA A 283 29.58 -14.43 20.38
CA ALA A 283 29.25 -13.19 21.08
C ALA A 283 30.22 -12.92 22.24
N GLY A 284 30.62 -13.96 22.99
CA GLY A 284 31.60 -13.87 24.06
C GLY A 284 32.99 -13.42 23.57
N GLU A 285 33.42 -13.90 22.40
CA GLU A 285 34.71 -13.49 21.80
C GLU A 285 34.70 -12.06 21.24
N GLN A 286 33.55 -11.60 20.73
CA GLN A 286 33.39 -10.22 20.28
C GLN A 286 33.42 -9.24 21.46
N GLY A 287 32.77 -9.58 22.58
CA GLY A 287 32.83 -8.78 23.82
C GLY A 287 34.23 -8.74 24.45
N ALA A 288 34.99 -9.84 24.38
CA ALA A 288 36.37 -9.88 24.87
C ALA A 288 37.33 -9.03 24.01
N ARG A 289 37.10 -8.93 22.70
CA ARG A 289 37.89 -8.06 21.81
C ARG A 289 37.53 -6.58 21.94
N ALA A 290 36.27 -6.24 22.25
CA ALA A 290 35.84 -4.87 22.46
C ALA A 290 36.37 -4.25 23.77
N ASN A 291 36.66 -5.06 24.79
CA ASN A 291 37.20 -4.61 26.08
C ASN A 291 38.73 -4.49 26.14
N VAL A 292 39.43 -4.76 25.04
CA VAL A 292 40.92 -4.70 24.96
C VAL A 292 41.38 -3.59 23.99
N ALA A 293 40.45 -2.76 23.50
CA ALA A 293 40.72 -1.60 22.64
C ALA A 293 40.72 -0.28 23.42
#